data_AF-A0A8I1KSX3-F1
#
_entry.id   AF-A0A8I1KSX3-F1
#
_cell.length_a   1.000
_cell.length_b   1.000
_cell.length_c   1.000
_cell.angle_alpha   90.00
_cell.angle_beta   90.00
_cell.angle_gamma   90.00
#
_symmetry.space_group_name_H-M   'P 1'
#
loop_
_entity.id
_entity.type
_entity.pdbx_description
1 polymer ?
#
loop_
_entity_poly.entity_id
_entity_poly.type
_entity_poly.pdbx_seq_one_letter_code
_entity_poly.pdbx_strand_id
1 'polypeptide(L)'
;YAHLDQIDLNENDPITARWSAEAPYHSDKSTHLWIAKQAIEIMKTESNIEANKQAVDFLNYPQYKDLFSKGLYDADYNAEFNDGGTGIGGVFKGGWKSHFYDPDTKENYRGETNPTALTQGKKYFYESGEHLRNKDYEKAFYYLGVATHYFTDATQPMHAANFTAIDTRAIKYHSYFENYVTTIQNQFAVNTGGNYNNSLSTPEEWIDYAARVAKPEIQNITNDKTFKYYNSGKAQLWQEMVTPAVQR
;
A
#
# COMPACT_ATOMS: atom_id res chain seq x y z
N TYR A 1 -9.04 20.12 16.55
CA TYR A 1 -9.84 19.19 17.37
C TYR A 1 -10.63 18.32 16.42
N ALA A 2 -10.26 17.05 16.28
CA ALA A 2 -11.02 16.10 15.45
C ALA A 2 -12.09 15.45 16.32
N HIS A 3 -13.32 15.35 15.79
CA HIS A 3 -14.37 14.53 16.38
C HIS A 3 -14.17 13.07 15.94
N LEU A 4 -13.45 12.31 16.76
CA LEU A 4 -13.35 10.84 16.63
C LEU A 4 -14.46 10.18 17.45
N ASP A 5 -15.70 10.48 17.09
CA ASP A 5 -16.88 9.85 17.67
C ASP A 5 -17.11 8.49 16.96
N GLN A 6 -16.71 7.42 17.65
CA GLN A 6 -16.81 6.00 17.27
C GLN A 6 -15.96 5.54 16.07
N ILE A 7 -14.87 4.82 16.37
CA ILE A 7 -14.29 3.83 15.44
C ILE A 7 -15.22 2.62 15.46
N ASP A 8 -16.14 2.50 14.49
CA ASP A 8 -16.91 1.27 14.35
C ASP A 8 -16.02 0.13 13.80
N LEU A 9 -16.29 -1.07 14.29
CA LEU A 9 -15.63 -2.32 13.92
C LEU A 9 -16.54 -3.25 13.10
N ASN A 10 -17.82 -2.88 12.91
CA ASN A 10 -18.83 -3.70 12.25
C ASN A 10 -19.55 -2.93 11.13
N GLU A 11 -19.08 -3.03 9.87
CA GLU A 11 -19.95 -2.69 8.74
C GLU A 11 -19.79 -3.66 7.56
N ASN A 12 -20.93 -4.11 7.03
CA ASN A 12 -21.03 -4.91 5.81
C ASN A 12 -21.53 -3.98 4.70
N ASP A 13 -20.63 -3.42 3.90
CA ASP A 13 -20.98 -2.54 2.78
C ASP A 13 -20.57 -3.17 1.42
N PRO A 14 -21.32 -2.98 0.31
CA PRO A 14 -21.21 -3.85 -0.85
C PRO A 14 -19.98 -3.52 -1.72
N ILE A 15 -19.01 -4.45 -1.70
CA ILE A 15 -17.72 -4.36 -2.39
C ILE A 15 -17.91 -4.03 -3.89
N THR A 16 -17.34 -2.90 -4.31
CA THR A 16 -17.05 -2.60 -5.72
C THR A 16 -15.54 -2.60 -5.91
N ALA A 17 -15.02 -3.69 -6.49
CA ALA A 17 -13.59 -4.07 -6.50
C ALA A 17 -12.63 -2.94 -6.91
N ARG A 18 -11.56 -2.77 -6.11
CA ARG A 18 -10.47 -1.78 -6.22
C ARG A 18 -9.16 -2.46 -5.78
N TRP A 19 -8.12 -1.70 -5.40
CA TRP A 19 -6.87 -2.28 -4.84
C TRP A 19 -7.17 -3.26 -3.71
N SER A 20 -6.25 -4.21 -3.49
CA SER A 20 -6.45 -5.30 -2.54
C SER A 20 -6.34 -4.78 -1.10
N ALA A 21 -7.49 -4.32 -0.64
CA ALA A 21 -7.86 -4.10 0.74
C ALA A 21 -9.32 -4.57 0.96
N GLU A 22 -9.87 -5.51 0.17
CA GLU A 22 -11.34 -5.75 0.11
C GLU A 22 -11.99 -6.24 1.42
N ALA A 23 -11.20 -6.61 2.44
CA ALA A 23 -11.66 -6.69 3.82
C ALA A 23 -10.48 -6.52 4.81
N PRO A 24 -10.66 -5.79 5.93
CA PRO A 24 -9.57 -5.34 6.79
C PRO A 24 -8.75 -6.44 7.47
N TYR A 25 -9.26 -7.66 7.55
CA TYR A 25 -8.61 -8.77 8.27
C TYR A 25 -8.11 -9.89 7.34
N HIS A 26 -8.51 -9.86 6.07
CA HIS A 26 -8.29 -10.91 5.07
C HIS A 26 -7.09 -10.63 4.18
N SER A 27 -5.93 -11.24 4.46
CA SER A 27 -4.73 -11.10 3.62
C SER A 27 -4.85 -11.80 2.26
N ASP A 28 -5.75 -12.78 2.12
CA ASP A 28 -6.19 -13.34 0.83
C ASP A 28 -6.90 -12.31 -0.07
N LYS A 29 -7.38 -11.22 0.53
CA LYS A 29 -8.04 -10.08 -0.13
C LYS A 29 -7.29 -8.76 0.06
N SER A 30 -6.11 -8.80 0.68
CA SER A 30 -5.31 -7.61 0.88
C SER A 30 -3.80 -7.83 0.76
N THR A 31 -3.21 -7.22 -0.27
CA THR A 31 -1.76 -7.27 -0.50
C THR A 31 -1.03 -6.34 0.47
N HIS A 32 -1.56 -5.16 0.81
CA HIS A 32 -0.98 -4.30 1.85
C HIS A 32 -0.88 -5.05 3.20
N LEU A 33 -1.96 -5.71 3.63
CA LEU A 33 -1.98 -6.54 4.84
C LEU A 33 -1.10 -7.79 4.74
N TRP A 34 -0.97 -8.38 3.54
CA TRP A 34 -0.08 -9.52 3.31
C TRP A 34 1.40 -9.10 3.42
N ILE A 35 1.81 -7.99 2.78
CA ILE A 35 3.18 -7.45 2.89
C ILE A 35 3.51 -7.13 4.35
N ALA A 36 2.61 -6.44 5.06
CA ALA A 36 2.80 -6.11 6.47
C ALA A 36 2.90 -7.35 7.37
N LYS A 37 2.09 -8.40 7.13
CA LYS A 37 2.21 -9.69 7.81
C LYS A 37 3.56 -10.38 7.52
N GLN A 38 4.01 -10.41 6.27
CA GLN A 38 5.33 -10.98 5.92
C GLN A 38 6.48 -10.21 6.58
N ALA A 39 6.42 -8.88 6.66
CA ALA A 39 7.41 -8.08 7.39
C ALA A 39 7.46 -8.45 8.88
N ILE A 40 6.31 -8.67 9.52
CA ILE A 40 6.22 -9.13 10.92
C ILE A 40 6.82 -10.54 11.10
N GLU A 41 6.66 -11.45 10.13
CA GLU A 41 7.30 -12.78 10.19
C GLU A 41 8.83 -12.71 9.94
N ILE A 42 9.31 -11.80 9.08
CA ILE A 42 10.75 -11.52 8.93
C ILE A 42 11.33 -10.98 10.25
N MET A 43 10.66 -10.01 10.89
CA MET A 43 11.06 -9.47 12.20
C MET A 43 11.09 -10.53 13.31
N LYS A 44 10.23 -11.55 13.24
CA LYS A 44 10.27 -12.73 14.14
C LYS A 44 11.48 -13.61 13.88
N THR A 45 11.76 -13.96 12.63
CA THR A 45 12.95 -14.74 12.25
C THR A 45 14.24 -14.01 12.64
N GLU A 46 14.24 -12.68 12.58
CA GLU A 46 15.39 -11.80 12.87
C GLU A 46 15.33 -11.19 14.28
N SER A 47 14.60 -11.83 15.21
CA SER A 47 14.40 -11.36 16.59
C SER A 47 15.62 -11.51 17.53
N ASN A 48 16.83 -11.62 16.97
CA ASN A 48 18.11 -11.61 17.70
C ASN A 48 18.43 -10.27 18.40
N ILE A 49 17.54 -9.28 18.29
CA ILE A 49 17.62 -7.95 18.89
C ILE A 49 16.33 -7.73 19.68
N GLU A 50 16.44 -7.42 20.98
CA GLU A 50 15.28 -7.27 21.89
C GLU A 50 14.25 -6.22 21.41
N ALA A 51 14.68 -5.20 20.67
CA ALA A 51 13.78 -4.22 20.04
C ALA A 51 12.84 -4.85 18.99
N ASN A 52 13.34 -5.79 18.18
CA ASN A 52 12.52 -6.50 17.19
C ASN A 52 11.45 -7.34 17.88
N LYS A 53 11.82 -8.02 18.98
CA LYS A 53 10.90 -8.81 19.80
C LYS A 53 9.79 -7.94 20.41
N GLN A 54 10.13 -6.79 21.00
CA GLN A 54 9.12 -5.88 21.57
C GLN A 54 8.17 -5.33 20.49
N ALA A 55 8.70 -4.95 19.31
CA ALA A 55 7.86 -4.52 18.18
C ALA A 55 6.95 -5.65 17.67
N VAL A 56 7.45 -6.89 17.60
CA VAL A 56 6.67 -8.09 17.27
C VAL A 56 5.57 -8.35 18.29
N ASP A 57 5.87 -8.28 19.60
CA ASP A 57 4.89 -8.51 20.68
C ASP A 57 3.76 -7.46 20.61
N PHE A 58 4.10 -6.18 20.39
CA PHE A 58 3.13 -5.11 20.17
C PHE A 58 2.26 -5.32 18.93
N LEU A 59 2.86 -5.63 17.76
CA LEU A 59 2.14 -5.85 16.50
C LEU A 59 1.36 -7.18 16.46
N ASN A 60 1.56 -8.07 17.44
CA ASN A 60 0.75 -9.29 17.61
C ASN A 60 -0.22 -9.21 18.80
N TYR A 61 -0.21 -8.14 19.59
CA TYR A 61 -1.24 -7.89 20.60
C TYR A 61 -2.59 -7.66 19.90
N PRO A 62 -3.66 -8.43 20.19
CA PRO A 62 -4.86 -8.49 19.34
C PRO A 62 -5.46 -7.12 18.98
N GLN A 63 -5.73 -6.28 19.98
CA GLN A 63 -6.32 -4.95 19.78
C GLN A 63 -5.47 -4.06 18.85
N TYR A 64 -4.14 -4.10 18.99
CA TYR A 64 -3.22 -3.26 18.23
C TYR A 64 -3.01 -3.81 16.81
N LYS A 65 -3.00 -5.13 16.66
CA LYS A 65 -3.00 -5.83 15.37
C LYS A 65 -4.25 -5.51 14.56
N ASP A 66 -5.42 -5.52 15.21
CA ASP A 66 -6.69 -5.21 14.56
C ASP A 66 -6.77 -3.74 14.15
N LEU A 67 -6.34 -2.81 15.02
CA LEU A 67 -6.26 -1.37 14.71
C LEU A 67 -5.24 -1.04 13.60
N PHE A 68 -4.07 -1.69 13.60
CA PHE A 68 -3.09 -1.58 12.51
C PHE A 68 -3.65 -2.11 11.18
N SER A 69 -4.36 -3.24 11.22
CA SER A 69 -5.02 -3.81 10.03
C SER A 69 -6.18 -2.93 9.54
N LYS A 70 -6.91 -2.28 10.45
CA LYS A 70 -7.93 -1.27 10.11
C LYS A 70 -7.30 0.00 9.54
N GLY A 71 -6.14 0.44 10.02
CA GLY A 71 -5.42 1.60 9.48
C GLY A 71 -4.93 1.35 8.04
N LEU A 72 -4.46 0.14 7.74
CA LEU A 72 -4.16 -0.29 6.37
C LEU A 72 -5.41 -0.28 5.47
N TYR A 73 -6.55 -0.77 5.96
CA TYR A 73 -7.81 -0.77 5.21
C TYR A 73 -8.35 0.65 4.97
N ASP A 74 -8.52 1.42 6.06
CA ASP A 74 -9.21 2.71 6.02
C ASP A 74 -8.55 3.68 5.04
N ALA A 75 -7.22 3.60 4.86
CA ALA A 75 -6.46 4.42 3.92
C ALA A 75 -7.07 4.44 2.50
N ASP A 76 -7.58 3.30 2.04
CA ASP A 76 -8.14 3.14 0.69
C ASP A 76 -9.62 3.58 0.59
N TYR A 77 -10.37 3.48 1.70
CA TYR A 77 -11.84 3.63 1.73
C TYR A 77 -12.34 4.92 2.38
N ASN A 78 -11.67 5.42 3.42
CA ASN A 78 -12.06 6.64 4.15
C ASN A 78 -11.70 7.90 3.35
N ALA A 79 -12.65 8.84 3.28
CA ALA A 79 -12.51 10.12 2.59
C ALA A 79 -11.36 11.00 3.12
N GLU A 80 -10.93 10.82 4.38
CA GLU A 80 -9.75 11.52 4.93
C GLU A 80 -8.46 11.17 4.17
N PHE A 81 -8.33 9.92 3.72
CA PHE A 81 -7.07 9.36 3.23
C PHE A 81 -7.04 9.22 1.70
N ASN A 82 -8.15 8.86 1.06
CA ASN A 82 -8.30 8.79 -0.41
C ASN A 82 -8.70 10.14 -1.07
N ASP A 83 -8.72 11.22 -0.27
CA ASP A 83 -9.09 12.61 -0.59
C ASP A 83 -10.57 12.80 -1.02
N GLY A 84 -11.44 11.81 -0.76
CA GLY A 84 -12.91 11.88 -0.78
C GLY A 84 -13.61 12.26 -2.10
N GLY A 85 -12.83 12.65 -3.11
CA GLY A 85 -13.31 13.43 -4.24
C GLY A 85 -13.98 12.61 -5.34
N THR A 86 -14.69 13.34 -6.21
CA THR A 86 -14.97 12.84 -7.56
C THR A 86 -13.66 12.68 -8.34
N GLY A 87 -13.51 11.52 -8.98
CA GLY A 87 -12.46 11.29 -9.97
C GLY A 87 -12.73 12.06 -11.27
N ILE A 88 -11.91 11.83 -12.29
CA ILE A 88 -11.91 12.66 -13.51
C ILE A 88 -13.32 12.71 -14.15
N GLY A 89 -13.79 13.94 -14.39
CA GLY A 89 -15.09 14.23 -15.00
C GLY A 89 -16.33 13.95 -14.14
N GLY A 90 -16.18 13.59 -12.87
CA GLY A 90 -17.31 13.25 -11.99
C GLY A 90 -17.97 11.89 -12.26
N VAL A 91 -17.50 11.16 -13.27
CA VAL A 91 -17.98 9.82 -13.66
C VAL A 91 -17.35 8.73 -12.78
N PHE A 92 -16.12 8.95 -12.31
CA PHE A 92 -15.43 8.10 -11.34
C PHE A 92 -15.57 8.70 -9.94
N LYS A 93 -15.57 7.85 -8.90
CA LYS A 93 -15.49 8.26 -7.48
C LYS A 93 -14.16 7.83 -6.88
N GLY A 94 -13.63 8.63 -5.96
CA GLY A 94 -12.32 8.49 -5.34
C GLY A 94 -11.25 9.21 -6.15
N GLY A 95 -10.40 9.97 -5.44
CA GLY A 95 -9.28 10.69 -6.01
C GLY A 95 -7.99 9.88 -5.98
N TRP A 96 -7.70 9.25 -4.83
CA TRP A 96 -6.49 8.48 -4.50
C TRP A 96 -5.16 9.15 -4.84
N LYS A 97 -5.11 10.45 -5.16
CA LYS A 97 -3.88 11.14 -5.56
C LYS A 97 -2.84 11.16 -4.43
N SER A 98 -3.30 11.08 -3.18
CA SER A 98 -2.54 10.79 -1.97
C SER A 98 -1.76 9.47 -1.97
N HIS A 99 -2.12 8.49 -2.80
CA HIS A 99 -1.48 7.17 -2.92
C HIS A 99 -0.41 7.10 -4.02
N PHE A 100 -0.31 8.15 -4.85
CA PHE A 100 0.67 8.21 -5.93
C PHE A 100 1.84 9.12 -5.55
N TYR A 101 3.04 8.78 -6.04
CA TYR A 101 4.24 9.57 -5.80
C TYR A 101 5.33 9.19 -6.82
N ASP A 102 5.63 10.08 -7.76
CA ASP A 102 6.78 9.95 -8.63
C ASP A 102 8.05 10.45 -7.91
N PRO A 103 9.09 9.60 -7.70
CA PRO A 103 10.31 9.97 -6.98
C PRO A 103 11.23 10.94 -7.74
N ASP A 104 11.01 11.17 -9.04
CA ASP A 104 11.80 12.07 -9.87
C ASP A 104 11.19 13.47 -9.94
N THR A 105 9.86 13.58 -10.08
CA THR A 105 9.17 14.89 -10.06
C THR A 105 8.74 15.35 -8.65
N LYS A 106 8.60 14.41 -7.70
CA LYS A 106 8.03 14.59 -6.35
C LYS A 106 6.50 14.80 -6.32
N GLU A 107 5.81 14.43 -7.39
CA GLU A 107 4.39 14.74 -7.60
C GLU A 107 3.51 13.49 -7.74
N ASN A 108 2.22 13.64 -7.40
CA ASN A 108 1.17 12.69 -7.77
C ASN A 108 0.76 12.83 -9.24
N TYR A 109 -0.17 11.98 -9.70
CA TYR A 109 -0.63 11.96 -11.10
C TYR A 109 -1.32 13.25 -11.60
N ARG A 110 -1.56 14.23 -10.72
CA ARG A 110 -2.11 15.55 -11.07
C ARG A 110 -1.05 16.65 -11.18
N GLY A 111 0.24 16.34 -10.96
CA GLY A 111 1.30 17.35 -10.91
C GLY A 111 1.30 18.15 -9.60
N GLU A 112 0.86 17.55 -8.50
CA GLU A 112 0.87 18.17 -7.17
C GLU A 112 1.90 17.50 -6.27
N THR A 113 2.70 18.28 -5.53
CA THR A 113 3.67 17.76 -4.56
C THR A 113 3.06 17.40 -3.19
N ASN A 114 1.76 17.65 -2.99
CA ASN A 114 1.00 17.34 -1.77
C ASN A 114 -0.51 17.37 -2.09
N PRO A 115 -1.32 16.33 -1.79
CA PRO A 115 -0.94 15.07 -1.15
C PRO A 115 -0.38 14.04 -2.14
N THR A 116 0.73 13.41 -1.73
CA THR A 116 1.42 12.28 -2.38
C THR A 116 1.71 11.20 -1.34
N ALA A 117 2.02 9.96 -1.77
CA ALA A 117 2.28 8.85 -0.86
C ALA A 117 3.40 9.17 0.15
N LEU A 118 4.47 9.84 -0.30
CA LEU A 118 5.54 10.32 0.58
C LEU A 118 5.00 11.29 1.64
N THR A 119 4.21 12.30 1.27
CA THR A 119 3.69 13.28 2.24
C THR A 119 2.75 12.67 3.28
N GLN A 120 1.90 11.71 2.88
CA GLN A 120 0.92 11.12 3.79
C GLN A 120 1.55 10.00 4.64
N GLY A 121 2.38 9.14 4.06
CA GLY A 121 3.16 8.15 4.82
C GLY A 121 4.04 8.82 5.89
N LYS A 122 4.76 9.90 5.52
CA LYS A 122 5.47 10.79 6.46
C LYS A 122 4.56 11.30 7.58
N LYS A 123 3.43 11.92 7.23
CA LYS A 123 2.48 12.53 8.19
C LYS A 123 2.05 11.49 9.23
N TYR A 124 1.46 10.39 8.78
CA TYR A 124 0.87 9.40 9.67
C TYR A 124 1.92 8.59 10.44
N PHE A 125 3.15 8.45 9.93
CA PHE A 125 4.27 7.90 10.70
C PHE A 125 4.65 8.80 11.89
N TYR A 126 4.73 10.11 11.68
CA TYR A 126 5.03 11.05 12.77
C TYR A 126 3.86 11.18 13.76
N GLU A 127 2.60 11.19 13.29
CA GLU A 127 1.41 11.17 14.16
C GLU A 127 1.37 9.88 15.01
N SER A 128 1.60 8.71 14.41
CA SER A 128 1.77 7.44 15.12
C SER A 128 2.84 7.54 16.22
N GLY A 129 4.00 8.11 15.89
CA GLY A 129 5.10 8.33 16.84
C GLY A 129 4.75 9.26 18.01
N GLU A 130 3.96 10.31 17.79
CA GLU A 130 3.46 11.17 18.88
C GLU A 130 2.43 10.44 19.75
N HIS A 131 1.50 9.71 19.16
CA HIS A 131 0.54 8.92 19.94
C HIS A 131 1.24 7.84 20.77
N LEU A 132 2.29 7.20 20.24
CA LEU A 132 3.13 6.24 20.97
C LEU A 132 3.84 6.90 22.17
N ARG A 133 4.44 8.10 21.98
CA ARG A 133 5.06 8.88 23.06
C ARG A 133 4.07 9.23 24.17
N ASN A 134 2.85 9.59 23.78
CA ASN A 134 1.76 9.96 24.69
C ASN A 134 1.00 8.76 25.29
N LYS A 135 1.41 7.51 24.97
CA LYS A 135 0.78 6.24 25.39
C LYS A 135 -0.66 6.05 24.89
N ASP A 136 -1.04 6.77 23.85
CA ASP A 136 -2.30 6.64 23.10
C ASP A 136 -2.14 5.51 22.06
N TYR A 137 -1.88 4.30 22.56
CA TYR A 137 -1.44 3.17 21.74
C TYR A 137 -2.43 2.82 20.62
N GLU A 138 -3.73 2.99 20.86
CA GLU A 138 -4.78 2.73 19.87
C GLU A 138 -4.58 3.57 18.59
N LYS A 139 -4.38 4.88 18.75
CA LYS A 139 -4.08 5.76 17.60
C LYS A 139 -2.67 5.56 17.07
N ALA A 140 -1.71 5.19 17.93
CA ALA A 140 -0.36 4.87 17.50
C ALA A 140 -0.34 3.72 16.48
N PHE A 141 -1.01 2.60 16.77
CA PHE A 141 -1.06 1.45 15.87
C PHE A 141 -1.99 1.67 14.67
N TYR A 142 -3.10 2.40 14.84
CA TYR A 142 -3.96 2.80 13.72
C TYR A 142 -3.20 3.65 12.68
N TYR A 143 -2.56 4.75 13.10
CA TYR A 143 -1.80 5.60 12.18
C TYR A 143 -0.51 4.94 11.66
N LEU A 144 0.06 3.96 12.39
CA LEU A 144 1.13 3.11 11.85
C LEU A 144 0.62 2.25 10.68
N GLY A 145 -0.62 1.77 10.75
CA GLY A 145 -1.31 1.10 9.64
C GLY A 145 -1.47 2.02 8.43
N VAL A 146 -2.04 3.22 8.64
CA VAL A 146 -2.22 4.23 7.57
C VAL A 146 -0.87 4.62 6.93
N ALA A 147 0.18 4.81 7.74
CA ALA A 147 1.52 5.10 7.23
C ALA A 147 2.13 3.95 6.42
N THR A 148 1.87 2.71 6.84
CA THR A 148 2.34 1.49 6.15
C THR A 148 1.60 1.27 4.83
N HIS A 149 0.34 1.73 4.71
CA HIS A 149 -0.39 1.73 3.44
C HIS A 149 0.34 2.58 2.40
N TYR A 150 0.59 3.86 2.69
CA TYR A 150 1.32 4.75 1.76
C TYR A 150 2.77 4.33 1.50
N PHE A 151 3.43 3.64 2.44
CA PHE A 151 4.73 3.02 2.17
C PHE A 151 4.62 1.85 1.18
N THR A 152 3.57 1.03 1.27
CA THR A 152 3.35 -0.10 0.35
C THR A 152 2.78 0.33 -1.01
N ASP A 153 1.98 1.41 -1.08
CA ASP A 153 1.71 2.10 -2.35
C ASP A 153 3.03 2.47 -3.06
N ALA A 154 3.99 3.03 -2.33
CA ALA A 154 5.28 3.45 -2.89
C ALA A 154 6.21 2.29 -3.28
N THR A 155 5.96 1.04 -2.87
CA THR A 155 6.67 -0.13 -3.41
C THR A 155 6.07 -0.59 -4.75
N GLN A 156 4.95 -0.02 -5.20
CA GLN A 156 4.25 -0.48 -6.39
C GLN A 156 4.59 0.37 -7.65
N PRO A 157 5.00 -0.24 -8.79
CA PRO A 157 5.59 0.51 -9.90
C PRO A 157 4.65 1.48 -10.65
N MET A 158 3.34 1.24 -10.64
CA MET A 158 2.34 2.15 -11.22
C MET A 158 2.09 3.37 -10.32
N HIS A 159 2.03 3.17 -9.01
CA HIS A 159 1.93 4.24 -8.01
C HIS A 159 3.19 5.12 -8.01
N ALA A 160 4.36 4.48 -8.11
CA ALA A 160 5.67 5.14 -8.23
C ALA A 160 5.93 5.83 -9.59
N ALA A 161 5.02 5.71 -10.56
CA ALA A 161 5.14 6.29 -11.90
C ALA A 161 3.86 6.97 -12.41
N ASN A 162 2.91 7.30 -11.51
CA ASN A 162 1.66 8.00 -11.83
C ASN A 162 0.75 7.31 -12.88
N PHE A 163 0.86 5.99 -13.06
CA PHE A 163 0.01 5.21 -13.97
C PHE A 163 -1.29 4.77 -13.28
N THR A 164 -2.44 5.29 -13.74
CA THR A 164 -3.73 5.13 -13.06
C THR A 164 -4.69 4.18 -13.77
N ALA A 165 -5.75 3.74 -13.08
CA ALA A 165 -6.82 2.90 -13.63
C ALA A 165 -7.63 3.52 -14.78
N ILE A 166 -7.39 4.77 -15.16
CA ILE A 166 -8.07 5.47 -16.25
C ILE A 166 -7.15 5.77 -17.45
N ASP A 167 -5.94 5.20 -17.49
CA ASP A 167 -5.06 5.31 -18.65
C ASP A 167 -5.73 4.76 -19.92
N THR A 168 -5.81 5.59 -20.96
CA THR A 168 -6.55 5.28 -22.19
C THR A 168 -5.91 4.17 -23.04
N ARG A 169 -4.65 3.77 -22.76
CA ARG A 169 -3.99 2.65 -23.43
C ARG A 169 -4.54 1.30 -22.94
N ALA A 170 -5.00 1.23 -21.69
CA ALA A 170 -5.51 0.01 -21.06
C ALA A 170 -6.42 0.34 -19.86
N ILE A 171 -7.64 0.82 -20.14
CA ILE A 171 -8.59 1.27 -19.12
C ILE A 171 -8.87 0.14 -18.10
N LYS A 172 -8.83 0.47 -16.80
CA LYS A 172 -8.89 -0.43 -15.63
C LYS A 172 -7.71 -1.41 -15.44
N TYR A 173 -6.70 -1.44 -16.31
CA TYR A 173 -5.60 -2.42 -16.23
C TYR A 173 -4.90 -2.46 -14.88
N HIS A 174 -4.61 -1.29 -14.32
CA HIS A 174 -4.05 -1.11 -12.98
C HIS A 174 -4.84 -1.87 -11.89
N SER A 175 -6.18 -1.74 -11.84
CA SER A 175 -7.00 -2.49 -10.87
C SER A 175 -7.08 -3.99 -11.17
N TYR A 176 -7.05 -4.40 -12.44
CA TYR A 176 -6.99 -5.82 -12.81
C TYR A 176 -5.64 -6.47 -12.46
N PHE A 177 -4.55 -5.70 -12.44
CA PHE A 177 -3.23 -6.16 -12.03
C PHE A 177 -3.21 -6.50 -10.53
N GLU A 178 -3.80 -5.68 -9.66
CA GLU A 178 -3.91 -5.96 -8.20
C GLU A 178 -4.77 -7.19 -7.88
N ASN A 179 -5.94 -7.26 -8.52
CA ASN A 179 -6.86 -8.39 -8.39
C ASN A 179 -6.26 -9.69 -8.96
N TYR A 180 -5.10 -9.60 -9.64
CA TYR A 180 -4.26 -10.73 -10.00
C TYR A 180 -3.13 -10.96 -8.98
N VAL A 181 -2.45 -9.90 -8.49
CA VAL A 181 -1.39 -10.01 -7.47
C VAL A 181 -1.85 -10.78 -6.23
N THR A 182 -3.07 -10.55 -5.73
CA THR A 182 -3.65 -11.34 -4.61
C THR A 182 -3.63 -12.85 -4.84
N THR A 183 -3.87 -13.28 -6.08
CA THR A 183 -3.93 -14.70 -6.45
C THR A 183 -2.55 -15.37 -6.51
N ILE A 184 -1.46 -14.58 -6.59
CA ILE A 184 -0.09 -15.08 -6.72
C ILE A 184 0.86 -14.68 -5.58
N GLN A 185 0.54 -13.67 -4.76
CA GLN A 185 1.44 -13.10 -3.75
C GLN A 185 2.11 -14.14 -2.83
N ASN A 186 1.37 -15.18 -2.42
CA ASN A 186 1.89 -16.28 -1.59
C ASN A 186 3.06 -17.06 -2.21
N GLN A 187 3.27 -16.96 -3.54
CA GLN A 187 4.41 -17.56 -4.25
C GLN A 187 5.72 -16.75 -4.07
N PHE A 188 5.62 -15.52 -3.56
CA PHE A 188 6.70 -14.56 -3.38
C PHE A 188 6.98 -14.26 -1.90
N ALA A 189 6.54 -15.14 -0.98
CA ALA A 189 6.75 -15.00 0.45
C ALA A 189 8.24 -15.11 0.82
N VAL A 190 8.81 -14.03 1.35
CA VAL A 190 10.16 -14.00 1.94
C VAL A 190 10.04 -14.19 3.45
N ASN A 191 10.96 -14.98 4.03
CA ASN A 191 10.92 -15.40 5.44
C ASN A 191 12.10 -14.84 6.29
N THR A 192 13.13 -14.31 5.64
CA THR A 192 14.28 -13.57 6.22
C THR A 192 15.01 -12.82 5.11
N GLY A 193 15.71 -11.75 5.46
CA GLY A 193 16.52 -10.93 4.59
C GLY A 193 15.73 -9.84 3.86
N GLY A 194 16.46 -9.13 3.01
CA GLY A 194 15.97 -8.04 2.18
C GLY A 194 17.08 -7.03 1.89
N ASN A 195 16.99 -6.33 0.75
CA ASN A 195 17.94 -5.30 0.36
C ASN A 195 17.61 -3.95 1.02
N TYR A 196 17.55 -3.97 2.35
CA TYR A 196 17.23 -2.84 3.20
C TYR A 196 18.42 -1.86 3.29
N ASN A 197 18.21 -0.60 2.95
CA ASN A 197 19.26 0.41 3.04
C ASN A 197 19.33 0.96 4.47
N ASN A 198 20.13 0.30 5.30
CA ASN A 198 20.34 0.65 6.72
C ASN A 198 21.02 2.03 6.94
N SER A 199 21.29 2.80 5.89
CA SER A 199 21.75 4.19 5.97
C SER A 199 20.59 5.21 6.04
N LEU A 200 19.36 4.79 5.75
CA LEU A 200 18.17 5.66 5.72
C LEU A 200 17.57 5.79 7.13
N SER A 201 17.25 7.03 7.51
CA SER A 201 16.97 7.45 8.88
C SER A 201 15.57 8.02 9.10
N THR A 202 14.92 8.54 8.06
CA THR A 202 13.57 9.15 8.14
C THR A 202 12.55 8.41 7.26
N PRO A 203 11.23 8.47 7.56
CA PRO A 203 10.21 7.83 6.73
C PRO A 203 10.20 8.37 5.29
N GLU A 204 10.53 9.65 5.07
CA GLU A 204 10.66 10.24 3.74
C GLU A 204 11.77 9.60 2.91
N GLU A 205 12.92 9.33 3.53
CA GLU A 205 14.04 8.64 2.88
C GLU A 205 13.65 7.21 2.47
N TRP A 206 12.96 6.50 3.35
CA TRP A 206 12.46 5.15 3.07
C TRP A 206 11.39 5.11 1.97
N ILE A 207 10.44 6.05 1.97
CA ILE A 207 9.41 6.12 0.93
C ILE A 207 10.00 6.57 -0.43
N ASP A 208 10.95 7.52 -0.46
CA ASP A 208 11.62 7.89 -1.70
C ASP A 208 12.45 6.74 -2.27
N TYR A 209 13.18 6.01 -1.41
CA TYR A 209 13.95 4.84 -1.82
C TYR A 209 13.06 3.72 -2.36
N ALA A 210 11.95 3.41 -1.68
CA ALA A 210 10.97 2.42 -2.15
C ALA A 210 10.45 2.77 -3.55
N ALA A 211 10.00 4.02 -3.76
CA ALA A 211 9.50 4.47 -5.05
C ALA A 211 10.59 4.46 -6.15
N ARG A 212 11.85 4.78 -5.82
CA ARG A 212 12.97 4.68 -6.77
C ARG A 212 13.31 3.26 -7.18
N VAL A 213 13.13 2.28 -6.29
CA VAL A 213 13.30 0.86 -6.60
C VAL A 213 12.10 0.33 -7.40
N ALA A 214 10.89 0.79 -7.09
CA ALA A 214 9.66 0.36 -7.75
C ALA A 214 9.52 0.92 -9.19
N LYS A 215 9.72 2.23 -9.39
CA LYS A 215 9.44 2.91 -10.68
C LYS A 215 10.06 2.23 -11.91
N PRO A 216 11.34 1.78 -11.92
CA PRO A 216 11.93 1.13 -13.09
C PRO A 216 11.24 -0.17 -13.51
N GLU A 217 10.58 -0.88 -12.59
CA GLU A 217 9.88 -2.14 -12.89
C GLU A 217 8.58 -1.94 -13.67
N ILE A 218 8.08 -0.70 -13.82
CA ILE A 218 6.84 -0.46 -14.58
C ILE A 218 6.95 -0.92 -16.04
N GLN A 219 8.14 -0.91 -16.65
CA GLN A 219 8.33 -1.39 -18.02
C GLN A 219 7.99 -2.88 -18.20
N ASN A 220 8.20 -3.69 -17.14
CA ASN A 220 7.90 -5.12 -17.12
C ASN A 220 6.38 -5.36 -17.03
N ILE A 221 5.65 -4.43 -16.40
CA ILE A 221 4.21 -4.54 -16.17
C ILE A 221 3.39 -3.84 -17.28
N THR A 222 3.68 -2.57 -17.57
CA THR A 222 2.97 -1.77 -18.58
C THR A 222 3.81 -1.65 -19.86
N ASN A 223 3.41 -2.35 -20.91
CA ASN A 223 4.01 -2.26 -22.25
C ASN A 223 2.99 -2.64 -23.33
N ASP A 224 3.30 -2.34 -24.59
CA ASP A 224 2.40 -2.58 -25.73
C ASP A 224 1.89 -4.03 -25.81
N LYS A 225 2.69 -5.00 -25.36
CA LYS A 225 2.33 -6.43 -25.42
C LYS A 225 1.40 -6.83 -24.26
N THR A 226 1.64 -6.37 -23.03
CA THR A 226 0.70 -6.60 -21.91
C THR A 226 -0.62 -5.89 -22.16
N PHE A 227 -0.59 -4.62 -22.59
CA PHE A 227 -1.79 -3.87 -23.00
C PHE A 227 -2.55 -4.55 -24.14
N LYS A 228 -1.87 -5.00 -25.21
CA LYS A 228 -2.50 -5.71 -26.33
C LYS A 228 -3.21 -6.99 -25.87
N TYR A 229 -2.60 -7.76 -24.97
CA TYR A 229 -3.21 -8.99 -24.45
C TYR A 229 -4.39 -8.69 -23.52
N TYR A 230 -4.26 -7.73 -22.60
CA TYR A 230 -5.35 -7.25 -21.75
C TYR A 230 -6.55 -6.75 -22.56
N ASN A 231 -6.35 -5.82 -23.49
CA ASN A 231 -7.39 -5.27 -24.36
C ASN A 231 -8.00 -6.33 -25.31
N SER A 232 -7.29 -7.44 -25.57
CA SER A 232 -7.81 -8.59 -26.33
C SER A 232 -8.55 -9.62 -25.47
N GLY A 233 -8.77 -9.36 -24.17
CA GLY A 233 -9.39 -10.30 -23.23
C GLY A 233 -8.52 -11.52 -22.88
N LYS A 234 -7.24 -11.53 -23.24
CA LYS A 234 -6.33 -12.67 -23.06
C LYS A 234 -5.67 -12.63 -21.69
N ALA A 235 -6.48 -12.83 -20.65
CA ALA A 235 -6.09 -12.71 -19.24
C ALA A 235 -4.77 -13.43 -18.93
N GLN A 236 -4.74 -14.75 -19.16
CA GLN A 236 -3.58 -15.61 -18.94
C GLN A 236 -2.29 -15.05 -19.58
N LEU A 237 -2.33 -14.55 -20.81
CA LEU A 237 -1.12 -14.15 -21.53
C LEU A 237 -0.51 -12.83 -21.03
N TRP A 238 -1.30 -11.90 -20.47
CA TRP A 238 -0.73 -10.73 -19.80
C TRP A 238 -0.29 -11.07 -18.37
N GLN A 239 -1.04 -11.94 -17.68
CA GLN A 239 -0.73 -12.43 -16.33
C GLN A 239 0.61 -13.18 -16.29
N GLU A 240 0.82 -14.13 -17.21
CA GLU A 240 2.10 -14.84 -17.42
C GLU A 240 3.26 -13.90 -17.74
N MET A 241 3.00 -12.76 -18.38
CA MET A 241 4.04 -11.78 -18.74
C MET A 241 4.46 -10.87 -17.59
N VAL A 242 3.55 -10.54 -16.67
CA VAL A 242 3.84 -9.64 -15.54
C VAL A 242 4.14 -10.36 -14.23
N THR A 243 4.02 -11.69 -14.22
CA THR A 243 4.46 -12.54 -13.12
C THR A 243 5.98 -12.57 -13.08
N PRO A 244 6.64 -12.12 -12.00
CA PRO A 244 8.08 -12.24 -11.87
C PRO A 244 8.51 -13.71 -11.89
N ALA A 245 9.62 -14.02 -12.56
CA ALA A 245 10.20 -15.36 -12.49
C ALA A 245 10.64 -15.64 -11.05
N VAL A 246 10.01 -16.64 -10.40
CA VAL A 246 10.33 -17.04 -9.03
C VAL A 246 11.78 -17.53 -8.97
N GLN A 247 12.68 -16.69 -8.44
CA GLN A 247 14.00 -17.15 -7.99
C GLN A 247 13.78 -18.07 -6.79
N ARG A 248 14.27 -19.31 -6.92
CA ARG A 248 14.29 -20.36 -5.89
C ARG A 248 15.72 -20.59 -5.43
#